data_AF-A0A973PSX6-F1
#
_entry.id   AF-A0A973PSX6-F1
#
_cell.length_a   1.000
_cell.length_b   1.000
_cell.length_c   1.000
_cell.angle_alpha   90.00
_cell.angle_beta   90.00
_cell.angle_gamma   90.00
#
_symmetry.space_group_name_H-M   'P 1'
#
loop_
_entity.id
_entity.type
_entity.pdbx_description
1 polymer ?
#
loop_
_entity_poly.entity_id
_entity_poly.type
_entity_poly.pdbx_seq_one_letter_code
_entity_poly.pdbx_strand_id
1 'polypeptide(L)'
;VAALFPPGEVAVRALAAGADAICMGSATEKSILEVRDAIVDAVRAGTLPEERLAEAAARVLTLSRWYGEQQALRDEAVTDVDLGVGLEAAKAALTVTGEAKLSGPPLVIAVNTRFTRAVDPATPTGITSALTELVPGTARIQLSSGDELPPFDERQVVLVVHDAARHPWVRERVAQAVALRPDVIVVDTGIPDTPAGGAHLATHGISRVAARAAAEWLTR
;
A
#
# COMPACT_ATOMS: atom_id res chain seq x y z
N VAL A 1 1.96 -19.69 10.28
CA VAL A 1 1.73 -19.68 11.75
C VAL A 1 0.25 -19.57 12.08
N ALA A 2 -0.47 -18.50 11.69
CA ALA A 2 -1.91 -18.37 11.95
C ALA A 2 -2.79 -19.46 11.28
N ALA A 3 -2.32 -20.08 10.20
CA ALA A 3 -2.98 -21.23 9.57
C ALA A 3 -2.73 -22.57 10.32
N LEU A 4 -1.84 -22.59 11.30
CA LEU A 4 -1.39 -23.80 12.00
C LEU A 4 -1.84 -23.85 13.47
N PHE A 5 -2.13 -22.70 14.08
CA PHE A 5 -2.46 -22.58 15.50
C PHE A 5 -3.54 -21.53 15.72
N PRO A 6 -4.43 -21.70 16.71
CA PRO A 6 -5.37 -20.67 17.11
C PRO A 6 -4.64 -19.43 17.65
N PRO A 7 -5.24 -18.22 17.57
CA PRO A 7 -4.58 -16.97 17.97
C PRO A 7 -3.97 -16.99 19.37
N GLY A 8 -4.65 -17.59 20.35
CA GLY A 8 -4.14 -17.71 21.72
C GLY A 8 -2.85 -18.53 21.81
N GLU A 9 -2.79 -19.67 21.11
CA GLU A 9 -1.58 -20.49 21.08
C GLU A 9 -0.43 -19.79 20.33
N VAL A 10 -0.73 -19.06 19.25
CA VAL A 10 0.27 -18.22 18.57
C VAL A 10 0.87 -17.20 19.53
N ALA A 11 0.03 -16.53 20.33
CA ALA A 11 0.48 -15.53 21.29
C ALA A 11 1.38 -16.14 22.39
N VAL A 12 0.98 -17.26 22.97
CA VAL A 12 1.78 -17.98 23.98
C VAL A 12 3.15 -18.38 23.42
N ARG A 13 3.18 -18.98 22.22
CA ARG A 13 4.43 -19.38 21.56
C ARG A 13 5.33 -18.18 21.25
N ALA A 14 4.76 -17.06 20.81
CA ALA A 14 5.52 -15.84 20.54
C ALA A 14 6.13 -15.26 21.83
N LEU A 15 5.36 -15.19 22.92
CA LEU A 15 5.85 -14.73 24.23
C LEU A 15 6.97 -15.63 24.75
N ALA A 16 6.79 -16.95 24.67
CA ALA A 16 7.80 -17.93 25.06
C ALA A 16 9.08 -17.84 24.21
N ALA A 17 8.96 -17.47 22.94
CA ALA A 17 10.09 -17.22 22.04
C ALA A 17 10.79 -15.86 22.26
N GLY A 18 10.30 -15.03 23.18
CA GLY A 18 10.93 -13.75 23.53
C GLY A 18 10.27 -12.51 22.94
N ALA A 19 9.10 -12.63 22.29
CA ALA A 19 8.33 -11.45 21.89
C ALA A 19 7.76 -10.74 23.11
N ASP A 20 7.88 -9.41 23.20
CA ASP A 20 7.41 -8.63 24.36
C ASP A 20 5.99 -8.05 24.16
N ALA A 21 5.50 -8.00 22.91
CA ALA A 21 4.17 -7.49 22.58
C ALA A 21 3.53 -8.31 21.44
N ILE A 22 2.21 -8.44 21.48
CA ILE A 22 1.41 -9.14 20.47
C ILE A 22 0.59 -8.13 19.68
N CYS A 23 0.89 -7.98 18.39
CA CYS A 23 0.14 -7.11 17.49
C CYS A 23 -0.96 -7.90 16.77
N MET A 24 -2.22 -7.56 17.05
CA MET A 24 -3.38 -8.18 16.42
C MET A 24 -4.02 -7.23 15.40
N GLY A 25 -3.71 -7.42 14.10
CA GLY A 25 -4.17 -6.53 13.02
C GLY A 25 -5.66 -6.64 12.66
N SER A 26 -6.32 -7.73 13.03
CA SER A 26 -7.77 -7.91 12.90
C SER A 26 -8.26 -8.61 14.16
N ALA A 27 -8.70 -7.81 15.14
CA ALA A 27 -9.13 -8.28 16.44
C ALA A 27 -10.58 -7.87 16.69
N THR A 28 -11.36 -8.81 17.21
CA THR A 28 -12.61 -8.54 17.91
C THR A 28 -12.36 -8.56 19.41
N GLU A 29 -13.24 -7.95 20.20
CA GLU A 29 -13.20 -8.05 21.66
C GLU A 29 -13.11 -9.51 22.13
N LYS A 30 -13.93 -10.39 21.55
CA LYS A 30 -13.89 -11.83 21.81
C LYS A 30 -12.50 -12.42 21.55
N SER A 31 -11.87 -12.13 20.40
CA SER A 31 -10.55 -12.66 20.08
C SER A 31 -9.45 -12.16 21.02
N ILE A 32 -9.59 -10.94 21.55
CA ILE A 32 -8.64 -10.38 22.53
C ILE A 32 -8.76 -11.13 23.86
N LEU A 33 -9.99 -11.38 24.30
CA LEU A 33 -10.26 -12.14 25.53
C LEU A 33 -9.77 -13.59 25.41
N GLU A 34 -9.99 -14.25 24.26
CA GLU A 34 -9.48 -15.60 23.99
C GLU A 34 -7.95 -15.67 24.05
N VAL A 35 -7.26 -14.67 23.48
CA VAL A 35 -5.79 -14.60 23.55
C VAL A 35 -5.32 -14.37 24.98
N ARG A 36 -5.96 -13.46 25.72
CA ARG A 36 -5.66 -13.21 27.14
C ARG A 36 -5.81 -14.48 27.96
N ASP A 37 -6.93 -15.18 27.81
CA ASP A 37 -7.24 -16.37 28.60
C ASP A 37 -6.25 -17.50 28.29
N ALA A 38 -5.89 -17.70 27.02
CA ALA A 38 -4.83 -18.64 26.64
C ALA A 38 -3.47 -18.31 27.27
N ILE A 39 -3.10 -17.03 27.37
CA ILE A 39 -1.86 -16.62 28.04
C ILE A 39 -1.92 -16.94 29.54
N VAL A 40 -3.03 -16.62 30.20
CA VAL A 40 -3.23 -16.90 31.62
C VAL A 40 -3.19 -18.40 31.89
N ASP A 41 -3.85 -19.20 31.07
CA ASP A 41 -3.88 -20.65 31.20
C ASP A 41 -2.50 -21.27 30.95
N ALA A 42 -1.72 -20.74 29.99
CA ALA A 42 -0.35 -21.19 29.76
C ALA A 42 0.58 -20.91 30.95
N VAL A 43 0.41 -19.76 31.63
CA VAL A 43 1.14 -19.46 32.87
C VAL A 43 0.74 -20.43 33.97
N ARG A 44 -0.56 -20.65 34.18
CA ARG A 44 -1.07 -21.59 35.19
C ARG A 44 -0.61 -23.03 34.93
N ALA A 45 -0.50 -23.43 33.66
CA ALA A 45 -0.02 -24.73 33.25
C ALA A 45 1.52 -24.87 33.29
N GLY A 46 2.26 -23.78 33.54
CA GLY A 46 3.73 -23.76 33.56
C GLY A 46 4.39 -23.85 32.19
N THR A 47 3.63 -23.74 31.09
CA THR A 47 4.16 -23.77 29.73
C THR A 47 4.68 -22.39 29.27
N LEU A 48 4.23 -21.32 29.92
CA LEU A 48 4.79 -19.97 29.83
C LEU A 48 5.25 -19.54 31.23
N PRO A 49 6.55 -19.29 31.47
CA PRO A 49 7.01 -18.78 32.76
C PRO A 49 6.37 -17.43 33.11
N GLU A 50 5.93 -17.24 34.35
CA GLU A 50 5.35 -15.96 34.80
C GLU A 50 6.38 -14.84 34.71
N GLU A 51 7.64 -15.13 35.02
CA GLU A 51 8.75 -14.19 34.93
C GLU A 51 8.94 -13.66 33.52
N ARG A 52 8.71 -14.51 32.51
CA ARG A 52 8.79 -14.13 31.09
C ARG A 52 7.70 -13.12 30.73
N LEU A 53 6.48 -13.33 31.24
CA LEU A 53 5.37 -12.38 31.04
C LEU A 53 5.62 -11.06 31.78
N ALA A 54 6.13 -11.11 33.01
CA ALA A 54 6.48 -9.93 33.79
C ALA A 54 7.60 -9.11 33.12
N GLU A 55 8.62 -9.76 32.59
CA GLU A 55 9.71 -9.13 31.85
C GLU A 55 9.18 -8.42 30.59
N ALA A 56 8.37 -9.11 29.78
CA ALA A 56 7.74 -8.53 28.60
C ALA A 56 6.94 -7.27 28.95
N ALA A 57 6.09 -7.36 29.98
CA ALA A 57 5.29 -6.24 30.46
C ALA A 57 6.17 -5.06 30.93
N ALA A 58 7.25 -5.34 31.67
CA ALA A 58 8.17 -4.31 32.15
C ALA A 58 8.86 -3.55 30.99
N ARG A 59 9.26 -4.25 29.92
CA ARG A 59 9.87 -3.64 28.74
C ARG A 59 8.88 -2.79 27.95
N VAL A 60 7.65 -3.28 27.74
CA VAL A 60 6.58 -2.50 27.10
C VAL A 60 6.23 -1.24 27.92
N LEU A 61 6.14 -1.35 29.24
CA LEU A 61 5.90 -0.20 30.12
C LEU A 61 7.06 0.79 30.09
N THR A 62 8.30 0.32 29.99
CA THR A 62 9.48 1.19 29.85
C THR A 62 9.45 1.95 28.54
N LEU A 63 9.14 1.29 27.42
CA LEU A 63 8.96 1.95 26.13
C LEU A 63 7.83 2.99 26.18
N SER A 64 6.70 2.64 26.81
CA SER A 64 5.55 3.53 26.96
C SER A 64 5.89 4.78 27.78
N ARG A 65 6.62 4.63 28.90
CA ARG A 65 7.11 5.77 29.70
C ARG A 65 8.08 6.65 28.90
N TRP A 66 9.08 6.04 28.27
CA TRP A 66 10.04 6.77 27.44
C TRP A 66 9.32 7.59 26.36
N TYR A 67 8.34 6.97 25.68
CA TYR A 67 7.53 7.67 24.69
C TYR A 67 6.76 8.81 25.35
N GLY A 68 6.08 8.58 26.47
CA GLY A 68 5.37 9.61 27.23
C GLY A 68 6.22 10.84 27.54
N GLU A 69 7.48 10.63 27.97
CA GLU A 69 8.46 11.68 28.29
C GLU A 69 8.84 12.56 27.07
N GLN A 70 8.67 12.07 25.83
CA GLN A 70 8.96 12.82 24.61
C GLN A 70 7.85 13.82 24.20
N GLN A 71 6.99 14.25 25.13
CA GLN A 71 5.84 15.11 24.78
C GLN A 71 6.25 16.43 24.11
N ALA A 72 7.26 17.13 24.65
CA ALA A 72 7.72 18.39 24.09
C ALA A 72 8.19 18.25 22.62
N LEU A 73 8.93 17.17 22.31
CA LEU A 73 9.38 16.90 20.95
C LEU A 73 8.22 16.60 20.00
N ARG A 74 7.16 15.93 20.47
CA ARG A 74 5.97 15.70 19.66
C ARG A 74 5.22 16.99 19.37
N ASP A 75 5.08 17.85 20.38
CA ASP A 75 4.39 19.13 20.23
C ASP A 75 5.14 20.02 19.23
N GLU A 76 6.49 20.06 19.31
CA GLU A 76 7.36 20.72 18.34
C GLU A 76 7.17 20.15 16.92
N ALA A 77 7.24 18.82 16.77
CA ALA A 77 7.08 18.15 15.47
C ALA A 77 5.72 18.40 14.81
N VAL A 78 4.66 18.64 15.60
CA VAL A 78 3.32 19.00 15.07
C VAL A 78 3.28 20.46 14.58
N THR A 79 4.07 21.35 15.20
CA THR A 79 4.12 22.77 14.81
C THR A 79 5.04 23.06 13.63
N ASP A 80 6.07 22.24 13.41
CA ASP A 80 7.07 22.42 12.34
C ASP A 80 6.90 21.40 11.20
N VAL A 81 5.66 21.23 10.73
CA VAL A 81 5.36 20.30 9.63
C VAL A 81 5.58 20.98 8.29
N ASP A 82 6.64 20.58 7.57
CA ASP A 82 6.77 20.86 6.14
C ASP A 82 5.83 19.95 5.33
N LEU A 83 4.71 20.50 4.86
CA LEU A 83 3.74 19.78 4.04
C LEU A 83 4.25 19.44 2.62
N GLY A 84 5.36 20.06 2.18
CA GLY A 84 5.97 19.86 0.86
C GLY A 84 6.88 18.63 0.78
N VAL A 85 7.49 18.21 1.90
CA VAL A 85 8.51 17.15 1.91
C VAL A 85 8.04 15.84 1.26
N GLY A 86 6.75 15.49 1.45
CA GLY A 86 6.18 14.28 0.87
C GLY A 86 6.06 14.34 -0.65
N LEU A 87 5.75 15.50 -1.22
CA LEU A 87 5.67 15.68 -2.67
C LEU A 87 7.08 15.72 -3.28
N GLU A 88 8.03 16.38 -2.63
CA GLU A 88 9.43 16.40 -3.08
C GLU A 88 10.04 15.00 -3.09
N ALA A 89 9.84 14.22 -2.03
CA ALA A 89 10.27 12.83 -1.97
C ALA A 89 9.60 11.97 -3.07
N ALA A 90 8.30 12.17 -3.29
CA ALA A 90 7.57 11.46 -4.34
C ALA A 90 8.09 11.78 -5.75
N LYS A 91 8.40 13.04 -6.04
CA LYS A 91 9.00 13.46 -7.31
C LYS A 91 10.38 12.85 -7.52
N ALA A 92 11.21 12.85 -6.47
CA ALA A 92 12.55 12.27 -6.51
C ALA A 92 12.55 10.73 -6.68
N ALA A 93 11.49 10.06 -6.22
CA ALA A 93 11.36 8.60 -6.32
C ALA A 93 10.92 8.11 -7.70
N LEU A 94 10.39 8.98 -8.58
CA LEU A 94 9.88 8.55 -9.89
C LEU A 94 10.98 7.92 -10.73
N THR A 95 10.68 6.75 -11.30
CA THR A 95 11.55 6.11 -12.31
C THR A 95 10.81 6.11 -13.64
N VAL A 96 11.45 6.64 -14.68
CA VAL A 96 10.83 6.83 -16.00
C VAL A 96 11.65 6.15 -17.07
N THR A 97 10.97 5.46 -17.98
CA THR A 97 11.55 4.86 -19.19
C THR A 97 10.70 5.28 -20.39
N GLY A 98 11.32 5.73 -21.48
CA GLY A 98 10.59 6.25 -22.64
C GLY A 98 9.94 7.63 -22.43
N GLU A 99 9.11 8.04 -23.39
CA GLU A 99 8.43 9.36 -23.37
C GLU A 99 7.04 9.26 -22.74
N ALA A 100 6.97 9.43 -21.42
CA ALA A 100 5.72 9.42 -20.66
C ALA A 100 5.12 10.84 -20.56
N LYS A 101 4.56 11.36 -21.66
CA LYS A 101 3.95 12.70 -21.73
C LYS A 101 2.58 12.68 -22.41
N LEU A 102 1.65 13.44 -21.84
CA LEU A 102 0.29 13.62 -22.34
C LEU A 102 0.20 14.88 -23.21
N SER A 103 -0.49 14.76 -24.34
CA SER A 103 -0.84 15.85 -25.26
C SER A 103 -2.31 16.28 -25.13
N GLY A 104 -3.11 15.57 -24.34
CA GLY A 104 -4.53 15.86 -24.13
C GLY A 104 -5.17 14.93 -23.08
N PRO A 105 -6.50 14.99 -22.91
CA PRO A 105 -7.22 14.19 -21.93
C PRO A 105 -7.09 12.68 -22.21
N PRO A 106 -6.48 11.89 -21.31
CA PRO A 106 -6.28 10.47 -21.53
C PRO A 106 -7.50 9.62 -21.18
N LEU A 107 -7.49 8.38 -21.66
CA LEU A 107 -8.24 7.27 -21.09
C LEU A 107 -7.37 6.56 -20.04
N VAL A 108 -7.74 6.65 -18.77
CA VAL A 108 -7.06 5.94 -17.68
C VAL A 108 -7.69 4.57 -17.51
N ILE A 109 -6.90 3.51 -17.67
CA ILE A 109 -7.32 2.14 -17.42
C ILE A 109 -6.64 1.68 -16.13
N ALA A 110 -7.40 1.59 -15.04
CA ALA A 110 -6.90 1.22 -13.74
C ALA A 110 -7.08 -0.28 -13.47
N VAL A 111 -5.99 -1.03 -13.50
CA VAL A 111 -5.94 -2.44 -13.13
C VAL A 111 -5.93 -2.55 -11.61
N ASN A 112 -7.06 -2.97 -11.04
CA ASN A 112 -7.21 -3.09 -9.60
C ASN A 112 -6.72 -4.44 -9.11
N THR A 113 -5.66 -4.44 -8.29
CA THR A 113 -5.13 -5.63 -7.62
C THR A 113 -5.58 -5.74 -6.16
N ARG A 114 -6.24 -4.72 -5.61
CA ARG A 114 -6.63 -4.64 -4.18
C ARG A 114 -8.05 -4.10 -4.03
N PHE A 115 -9.02 -5.00 -3.92
CA PHE A 115 -10.34 -4.64 -3.41
C PHE A 115 -10.28 -4.59 -1.89
N THR A 116 -10.35 -3.39 -1.32
CA THR A 116 -10.59 -3.22 0.13
C THR A 116 -12.04 -2.84 0.34
N ARG A 117 -12.64 -3.30 1.45
CA ARG A 117 -14.00 -2.86 1.84
C ARG A 117 -14.04 -1.43 2.38
N ALA A 118 -12.90 -0.76 2.47
CA ALA A 118 -12.76 0.57 3.08
C ALA A 118 -13.03 1.72 2.10
N VAL A 119 -13.05 1.45 0.79
CA VAL A 119 -13.22 2.47 -0.25
C VAL A 119 -14.27 1.97 -1.24
N ASP A 120 -15.25 2.81 -1.55
CA ASP A 120 -16.19 2.53 -2.63
C ASP A 120 -15.42 2.41 -3.95
N PRO A 121 -15.50 1.27 -4.67
CA PRO A 121 -14.84 1.08 -5.95
C PRO A 121 -15.15 2.17 -6.98
N ALA A 122 -16.31 2.84 -6.89
CA ALA A 122 -16.68 3.93 -7.78
C ALA A 122 -15.84 5.20 -7.57
N THR A 123 -15.27 5.40 -6.37
CA THR A 123 -14.51 6.60 -6.00
C THR A 123 -13.19 6.68 -6.79
N PRO A 124 -12.97 7.72 -7.61
CA PRO A 124 -11.68 7.94 -8.24
C PRO A 124 -10.61 8.20 -7.17
N THR A 125 -9.54 7.42 -7.20
CA THR A 125 -8.41 7.53 -6.27
C THR A 125 -7.09 7.51 -7.04
N GLY A 126 -6.00 7.86 -6.35
CA GLY A 126 -4.64 7.77 -6.88
C GLY A 126 -4.44 8.57 -8.19
N ILE A 127 -3.77 7.94 -9.15
CA ILE A 127 -3.39 8.54 -10.44
C ILE A 127 -4.60 9.12 -11.17
N THR A 128 -5.71 8.37 -11.19
CA THR A 128 -6.94 8.81 -11.86
C THR A 128 -7.44 10.12 -11.27
N SER A 129 -7.52 10.22 -9.94
CA SER A 129 -7.98 11.46 -9.28
C SER A 129 -7.05 12.64 -9.58
N ALA A 130 -5.74 12.42 -9.58
CA ALA A 130 -4.75 13.47 -9.84
C ALA A 130 -4.80 13.95 -11.31
N LEU A 131 -4.95 13.04 -12.26
CA LEU A 131 -5.09 13.38 -13.68
C LEU A 131 -6.43 14.07 -13.99
N THR A 132 -7.55 13.66 -13.37
CA THR A 132 -8.83 14.35 -13.54
C THR A 132 -8.77 15.80 -13.08
N GLU A 133 -8.01 16.10 -12.02
CA GLU A 133 -7.80 17.46 -11.53
C GLU A 133 -6.96 18.31 -12.49
N LEU A 134 -5.84 17.76 -13.00
CA LEU A 134 -4.89 18.48 -13.85
C LEU A 134 -5.29 18.54 -15.33
N VAL A 135 -6.02 17.54 -15.81
CA VAL A 135 -6.42 17.38 -17.22
C VAL A 135 -7.93 17.10 -17.29
N PRO A 136 -8.77 18.15 -17.29
CA PRO A 136 -10.21 18.00 -17.44
C PRO A 136 -10.58 17.22 -18.70
N GLY A 137 -11.52 16.29 -18.58
CA GLY A 137 -11.90 15.35 -19.65
C GLY A 137 -11.21 13.99 -19.59
N THR A 138 -10.33 13.76 -18.61
CA THR A 138 -9.76 12.43 -18.31
C THR A 138 -10.89 11.43 -18.05
N ALA A 139 -10.96 10.37 -18.86
CA ALA A 139 -11.91 9.27 -18.64
C ALA A 139 -11.26 8.13 -17.85
N ARG A 140 -12.06 7.31 -17.17
CA ARG A 140 -11.57 6.12 -16.46
C ARG A 140 -12.33 4.85 -16.80
N ILE A 141 -11.61 3.75 -16.87
CA ILE A 141 -12.12 2.38 -16.83
C ILE A 141 -11.39 1.65 -15.70
N GLN A 142 -12.12 0.84 -14.94
CA GLN A 142 -11.54 -0.02 -13.92
C GLN A 142 -11.56 -1.46 -14.42
N LEU A 143 -10.43 -2.16 -14.29
CA LEU A 143 -10.29 -3.56 -14.65
C LEU A 143 -10.01 -4.40 -13.42
N SER A 144 -10.78 -5.46 -13.28
CA SER A 144 -10.58 -6.54 -12.32
C SER A 144 -9.72 -7.65 -12.95
N SER A 145 -9.23 -8.59 -12.14
CA SER A 145 -8.37 -9.68 -12.63
C SER A 145 -8.99 -10.56 -13.73
N GLY A 146 -10.32 -10.64 -13.83
CA GLY A 146 -11.02 -11.43 -14.83
C GLY A 146 -11.48 -10.64 -16.06
N ASP A 147 -11.29 -9.32 -16.07
CA ASP A 147 -11.76 -8.47 -17.15
C ASP A 147 -10.74 -8.44 -18.30
N GLU A 148 -11.25 -8.32 -19.52
CA GLU A 148 -10.43 -8.10 -20.71
C GLU A 148 -10.08 -6.62 -20.86
N LEU A 149 -9.01 -6.32 -21.62
CA LEU A 149 -8.71 -4.94 -21.98
C LEU A 149 -9.85 -4.37 -22.82
N PRO A 150 -10.35 -3.16 -22.51
CA PRO A 150 -11.39 -2.53 -23.29
C PRO A 150 -10.84 -2.17 -24.68
N PRO A 151 -11.72 -1.98 -25.69
CA PRO A 151 -11.30 -1.39 -26.94
C PRO A 151 -10.73 0.00 -26.67
N PHE A 152 -9.58 0.30 -27.28
CA PHE A 152 -8.97 1.61 -27.15
C PHE A 152 -9.53 2.57 -28.21
N ASP A 153 -9.82 3.80 -27.82
CA ASP A 153 -10.25 4.88 -28.73
C ASP A 153 -9.08 5.77 -29.13
N GLU A 154 -9.32 6.91 -29.80
CA GLU A 154 -8.24 7.79 -30.28
C GLU A 154 -7.46 8.52 -29.17
N ARG A 155 -7.87 8.40 -27.89
CA ARG A 155 -7.18 9.06 -26.78
C ARG A 155 -5.88 8.33 -26.42
N GLN A 156 -4.92 9.08 -25.89
CA GLN A 156 -3.77 8.48 -25.21
C GLN A 156 -4.26 7.62 -24.03
N VAL A 157 -3.63 6.47 -23.84
CA VAL A 157 -4.01 5.52 -22.79
C VAL A 157 -2.97 5.53 -21.68
N VAL A 158 -3.44 5.71 -20.45
CA VAL A 158 -2.64 5.55 -19.24
C VAL A 158 -3.08 4.28 -18.54
N LEU A 159 -2.29 3.22 -18.65
CA LEU A 159 -2.54 1.96 -17.97
C LEU A 159 -1.93 2.02 -16.55
N VAL A 160 -2.77 2.19 -15.54
CA VAL A 160 -2.34 2.24 -14.14
C VAL A 160 -2.41 0.83 -13.57
N VAL A 161 -1.28 0.33 -13.08
CA VAL A 161 -1.15 -0.99 -12.47
C VAL A 161 -0.56 -0.88 -11.06
N HIS A 162 -0.61 -1.98 -10.31
CA HIS A 162 -0.04 -2.04 -8.98
C HIS A 162 0.66 -3.38 -8.75
N ASP A 163 1.94 -3.35 -8.38
CA ASP A 163 2.74 -4.52 -8.04
C ASP A 163 2.88 -5.51 -9.23
N ALA A 164 3.19 -5.03 -10.44
CA ALA A 164 3.30 -5.90 -11.62
C ALA A 164 4.33 -7.03 -11.41
N ALA A 165 5.45 -6.75 -10.73
CA ALA A 165 6.46 -7.77 -10.42
C ALA A 165 5.91 -8.92 -9.53
N ARG A 166 4.90 -8.66 -8.68
CA ARG A 166 4.34 -9.65 -7.76
C ARG A 166 3.17 -10.43 -8.33
N HIS A 167 2.53 -9.93 -9.38
CA HIS A 167 1.29 -10.50 -9.92
C HIS A 167 1.45 -10.87 -11.39
N PRO A 168 1.62 -12.18 -11.72
CA PRO A 168 1.78 -12.63 -13.11
C PRO A 168 0.67 -12.13 -14.04
N TRP A 169 -0.57 -12.16 -13.56
CA TRP A 169 -1.72 -11.71 -14.33
C TRP A 169 -1.68 -10.21 -14.67
N VAL A 170 -1.06 -9.38 -13.84
CA VAL A 170 -0.87 -7.94 -14.12
C VAL A 170 0.16 -7.77 -15.23
N ARG A 171 1.28 -8.52 -15.18
CA ARG A 171 2.30 -8.49 -16.25
C ARG A 171 1.73 -8.88 -17.59
N GLU A 172 0.91 -9.93 -17.63
CA GLU A 172 0.21 -10.36 -18.84
C GLU A 172 -0.66 -9.23 -19.41
N ARG A 173 -1.39 -8.51 -18.53
CA ARG A 173 -2.23 -7.37 -18.93
C ARG A 173 -1.40 -6.20 -19.48
N VAL A 174 -0.26 -5.90 -18.85
CA VAL A 174 0.68 -4.89 -19.35
C VAL A 174 1.22 -5.29 -20.73
N ALA A 175 1.69 -6.53 -20.88
CA ALA A 175 2.23 -7.03 -22.14
C ALA A 175 1.17 -7.00 -23.28
N GLN A 176 -0.07 -7.39 -22.99
CA GLN A 176 -1.18 -7.31 -23.92
C GLN A 176 -1.47 -5.86 -24.34
N ALA A 177 -1.51 -4.94 -23.38
CA ALA A 177 -1.78 -3.52 -23.68
C ALA A 177 -0.67 -2.91 -24.55
N VAL A 178 0.61 -3.16 -24.22
CA VAL A 178 1.76 -2.67 -25.01
C VAL A 178 1.76 -3.27 -26.42
N ALA A 179 1.40 -4.54 -26.57
CA ALA A 179 1.33 -5.19 -27.90
C ALA A 179 0.20 -4.62 -28.77
N LEU A 180 -0.97 -4.33 -28.17
CA LEU A 180 -2.13 -3.78 -28.88
C LEU A 180 -2.01 -2.27 -29.14
N ARG A 181 -1.32 -1.55 -28.25
CA ARG A 181 -1.16 -0.10 -28.30
C ARG A 181 0.26 0.30 -27.86
N PRO A 182 1.24 0.32 -28.79
CA PRO A 182 2.64 0.57 -28.47
C PRO A 182 2.95 1.93 -27.83
N ASP A 183 2.07 2.91 -27.99
CA ASP A 183 2.13 4.25 -27.38
C ASP A 183 1.44 4.34 -26.01
N VAL A 184 0.97 3.22 -25.44
CA VAL A 184 0.42 3.20 -24.08
C VAL A 184 1.47 3.64 -23.06
N ILE A 185 1.05 4.48 -22.11
CA ILE A 185 1.87 4.87 -20.96
C ILE A 185 1.47 3.99 -19.79
N VAL A 186 2.41 3.18 -19.30
CA VAL A 186 2.21 2.32 -18.14
C VAL A 186 2.65 3.05 -16.88
N VAL A 187 1.78 3.10 -15.87
CA VAL A 187 2.08 3.67 -14.55
C VAL A 187 1.99 2.57 -13.49
N ASP A 188 3.13 2.11 -12.95
CA ASP A 188 3.15 1.16 -11.84
C ASP A 188 3.24 1.87 -10.49
N THR A 189 2.27 1.57 -9.63
CA THR A 189 2.11 2.21 -8.33
C THR A 189 2.59 1.35 -7.15
N GLY A 190 3.13 0.17 -7.42
CA GLY A 190 3.66 -0.76 -6.42
C GLY A 190 5.13 -1.05 -6.68
N ILE A 191 5.49 -2.34 -6.60
CA ILE A 191 6.81 -2.82 -7.00
C ILE A 191 6.81 -3.03 -8.53
N PRO A 192 7.53 -2.19 -9.29
CA PRO A 192 7.55 -2.27 -10.74
C PRO A 192 8.30 -3.51 -11.22
N ASP A 193 7.89 -4.03 -12.38
CA ASP A 193 8.67 -5.00 -13.14
C ASP A 193 9.54 -4.30 -14.20
N THR A 194 10.38 -5.06 -14.89
CA THR A 194 11.17 -4.57 -16.02
C THR A 194 10.23 -4.08 -17.13
N PRO A 195 10.36 -2.82 -17.61
CA PRO A 195 9.51 -2.29 -18.68
C PRO A 195 9.58 -3.14 -19.95
N ALA A 196 8.43 -3.60 -20.44
CA ALA A 196 8.31 -4.50 -21.60
C ALA A 196 8.04 -3.76 -22.93
N GLY A 197 8.53 -2.53 -23.07
CA GLY A 197 8.21 -1.62 -24.18
C GLY A 197 7.22 -0.51 -23.75
N GLY A 198 6.96 0.43 -24.65
CA GLY A 198 6.18 1.64 -24.35
C GLY A 198 6.87 2.58 -23.34
N ALA A 199 6.16 3.64 -22.95
CA ALA A 199 6.61 4.50 -21.86
C ALA A 199 6.19 3.90 -20.51
N HIS A 200 7.08 3.92 -19.52
CA HIS A 200 6.83 3.37 -18.19
C HIS A 200 7.21 4.38 -17.11
N LEU A 201 6.33 4.58 -16.15
CA LEU A 201 6.48 5.47 -15.00
C LEU A 201 6.20 4.69 -13.72
N ALA A 202 7.21 4.50 -12.87
CA ALA A 202 7.04 3.87 -11.56
C ALA A 202 6.97 4.92 -10.45
N THR A 203 5.94 4.84 -9.60
CA THR A 203 5.77 5.73 -8.44
C THR A 203 6.20 5.12 -7.12
N HIS A 204 6.47 3.80 -7.09
CA HIS A 204 6.88 3.03 -5.91
C HIS A 204 5.94 3.15 -4.70
N GLY A 205 4.69 3.56 -4.94
CA GLY A 205 3.68 3.73 -3.90
C GLY A 205 2.40 4.37 -4.41
N ILE A 206 1.32 4.16 -3.64
CA ILE A 206 -0.05 4.61 -3.95
C ILE A 206 -0.46 5.89 -3.20
N SER A 207 0.49 6.60 -2.59
CA SER A 207 0.17 7.78 -1.79
C SER A 207 -0.41 8.89 -2.67
N ARG A 208 -1.19 9.80 -2.07
CA ARG A 208 -1.76 10.96 -2.79
C ARG A 208 -0.67 11.81 -3.44
N VAL A 209 0.46 12.00 -2.76
CA VAL A 209 1.60 12.77 -3.28
C VAL A 209 2.35 12.05 -4.40
N ALA A 210 2.45 10.71 -4.35
CA ALA A 210 2.99 9.91 -5.45
C ALA A 210 2.10 10.01 -6.70
N ALA A 211 0.79 9.94 -6.52
CA ALA A 211 -0.16 10.15 -7.61
C ALA A 211 -0.06 11.56 -8.21
N ARG A 212 0.06 12.58 -7.36
CA ARG A 212 0.25 13.96 -7.80
C ARG A 212 1.56 14.16 -8.57
N ALA A 213 2.67 13.62 -8.05
CA ALA A 213 3.98 13.71 -8.71
C ALA A 213 3.95 13.05 -10.10
N ALA A 214 3.33 11.88 -10.23
CA ALA A 214 3.17 11.20 -11.51
C ALA A 214 2.29 11.99 -12.49
N ALA A 215 1.14 12.52 -12.03
CA ALA A 215 0.28 13.34 -12.87
C ALA A 215 1.00 14.61 -13.34
N GLU A 216 1.71 15.31 -12.44
CA GLU A 216 2.55 16.47 -12.77
C GLU A 216 3.70 16.13 -13.73
N TRP A 217 4.21 14.89 -13.71
CA TRP A 217 5.21 14.42 -14.68
C TRP A 217 4.58 14.23 -16.06
N LEU A 218 3.44 13.54 -16.12
CA LEU A 218 2.73 13.22 -17.35
C LEU A 218 2.25 14.47 -18.09
N THR A 219 2.02 15.59 -17.39
CA THR A 219 1.49 16.83 -17.98
C THR A 219 2.53 17.94 -18.20
N ARG A 220 3.83 17.63 -18.10
CA ARG A 220 4.90 18.60 -18.44
C ARG A 220 4.97 18.86 -19.93
#